data_AF-A0A9P8SLF8-F1
#
_entry.id   AF-A0A9P8SLF8-F1
#
_cell.length_a   1.000
_cell.length_b   1.000
_cell.length_c   1.000
_cell.angle_alpha   90.00
_cell.angle_beta   90.00
_cell.angle_gamma   90.00
#
_symmetry.space_group_name_H-M   'P 1'
#
loop_
_entity.id
_entity.type
_entity.pdbx_description
1 polymer ?
#
loop_
_entity_poly.entity_id
_entity_poly.type
_entity_poly.pdbx_seq_one_letter_code
_entity_poly.pdbx_strand_id
1 'polypeptide(L)'
;MTVLADTGPQCAARIIDGDSTFRDDINHDILPPGGQDVETEAKLSSDKSRSANSQEASLRYASSAGAAAVFQEEICKAVRNIAVRHGEAELRASITIKFPLWGRGAIDCLLSMHICPWAVSYFAQQLFGAQIVMIGSVRRIVLKEGITVIVPGTEVTLKGVEEDTILKVFGSEMLDAVKESSVRGEEISQGVSATECVSMIVTEDGAIVSLALGLARGLQIQRKLDL
;
A
#
# COMPACT_ATOMS: atom_id res chain seq x y z
N MET A 1 38.84 -9.97 -18.67
CA MET A 1 37.64 -10.69 -18.19
C MET A 1 36.67 -9.62 -17.73
N THR A 2 35.81 -9.17 -18.63
CA THR A 2 34.89 -8.04 -18.40
C THR A 2 33.64 -8.59 -17.75
N VAL A 3 33.39 -8.23 -16.49
CA VAL A 3 32.16 -8.59 -15.79
C VAL A 3 31.06 -7.67 -16.33
N LEU A 4 30.14 -8.24 -17.10
CA LEU A 4 28.88 -7.59 -17.44
C LEU A 4 28.08 -7.47 -16.15
N ALA A 5 27.89 -6.24 -15.68
CA ALA A 5 26.95 -5.97 -14.60
C ALA A 5 25.55 -6.33 -15.09
N ASP A 6 24.96 -7.35 -14.48
CA ASP A 6 23.57 -7.75 -14.71
C ASP A 6 22.67 -6.69 -14.08
N THR A 7 22.33 -5.67 -14.87
CA THR A 7 21.27 -4.72 -14.51
C THR A 7 19.94 -5.44 -14.73
N GLY A 8 19.46 -6.13 -13.69
CA GLY A 8 18.13 -6.71 -13.67
C GLY A 8 17.04 -5.69 -14.08
N PRO A 9 15.84 -6.15 -14.42
CA PRO A 9 14.80 -5.30 -14.99
C PRO A 9 14.47 -4.10 -14.09
N GLN A 10 14.86 -2.90 -14.53
CA GLN A 10 14.55 -1.66 -13.83
C GLN A 10 13.18 -1.14 -14.26
N CYS A 11 12.40 -0.73 -13.29
CA CYS A 11 11.10 -0.10 -13.51
C CYS A 11 11.33 1.30 -14.09
N ALA A 12 10.70 1.63 -15.22
CA ALA A 12 10.76 2.97 -15.77
C ALA A 12 10.16 3.97 -14.77
N ALA A 13 10.87 5.08 -14.53
CA ALA A 13 10.38 6.12 -13.63
C ALA A 13 9.11 6.77 -14.22
N ARG A 14 8.10 6.99 -13.37
CA ARG A 14 6.94 7.82 -13.76
C ARG A 14 7.24 9.29 -13.47
N ILE A 15 6.93 10.15 -14.44
CA ILE A 15 6.96 11.61 -14.27
C ILE A 15 5.60 12.02 -13.72
N ILE A 16 5.60 12.70 -12.57
CA ILE A 16 4.40 13.36 -12.04
C ILE A 16 4.65 14.86 -12.15
N ASP A 17 4.03 15.51 -13.13
CA ASP A 17 3.89 16.97 -13.13
C ASP A 17 2.82 17.31 -12.08
N GLY A 18 3.05 18.35 -11.27
CA GLY A 18 2.40 18.62 -9.98
C GLY A 18 0.90 18.94 -9.96
N ASP A 19 0.09 18.26 -10.77
CA ASP A 19 -1.37 18.42 -10.87
C ASP A 19 -2.11 17.07 -11.01
N SER A 20 -1.44 15.92 -10.82
CA SER A 20 -2.10 14.63 -10.90
C SER A 20 -2.82 14.30 -9.59
N THR A 21 -4.15 14.41 -9.61
CA THR A 21 -5.04 13.85 -8.59
C THR A 21 -4.87 12.32 -8.57
N PHE A 22 -4.13 11.81 -7.59
CA PHE A 22 -4.09 10.37 -7.31
C PHE A 22 -5.32 10.04 -6.48
N ARG A 23 -6.19 9.16 -7.00
CA ARG A 23 -7.44 8.78 -6.36
C ARG A 23 -7.17 8.14 -5.00
N ASP A 24 -7.55 8.86 -3.95
CA ASP A 24 -7.66 8.38 -2.57
C ASP A 24 -8.94 7.52 -2.42
N ASP A 25 -9.02 6.42 -3.15
CA ASP A 25 -10.12 5.44 -2.98
C ASP A 25 -9.67 4.33 -2.00
N ILE A 26 -9.25 4.71 -0.79
CA ILE A 26 -9.27 3.76 0.34
C ILE A 26 -10.66 3.89 0.96
N ASN A 27 -11.60 3.13 0.39
CA ASN A 27 -12.98 3.05 0.89
C ASN A 27 -13.01 2.62 2.37
N HIS A 28 -13.86 3.34 3.11
CA HIS A 28 -14.25 3.14 4.50
C HIS A 28 -15.18 1.93 4.71
N ASP A 29 -14.75 0.72 4.35
CA ASP A 29 -15.52 -0.49 4.65
C ASP A 29 -14.91 -1.25 5.83
N ILE A 30 -15.12 -0.72 7.04
CA ILE A 30 -15.05 -1.48 8.29
C ILE A 30 -16.34 -1.22 9.06
N LEU A 31 -17.39 -1.98 8.78
CA LEU A 31 -18.50 -2.24 9.71
C LEU A 31 -19.01 -3.68 9.51
N PRO A 32 -19.39 -4.41 10.58
CA PRO A 32 -19.96 -5.75 10.48
C PRO A 32 -21.44 -5.71 10.06
N PRO A 33 -22.01 -6.82 9.54
CA PRO A 33 -23.35 -6.82 8.97
C PRO A 33 -24.42 -6.88 10.06
N GLY A 34 -25.36 -5.94 10.01
CA GLY A 34 -26.63 -6.00 10.73
C GLY A 34 -27.75 -5.65 9.77
N GLY A 35 -28.56 -6.64 9.39
CA GLY A 35 -29.72 -6.43 8.52
C GLY A 35 -30.91 -5.85 9.27
N GLN A 36 -31.68 -5.01 8.57
CA GLN A 36 -33.14 -5.13 8.39
C GLN A 36 -33.64 -4.04 7.44
N ASP A 37 -34.63 -4.42 6.64
CA ASP A 37 -35.22 -3.72 5.51
C ASP A 37 -36.04 -2.47 5.88
N VAL A 38 -36.23 -1.55 4.93
CA VAL A 38 -37.53 -1.05 4.41
C VAL A 38 -37.35 0.18 3.51
N GLU A 39 -38.01 0.13 2.35
CA GLU A 39 -38.27 1.14 1.30
C GLU A 39 -38.55 2.60 1.74
N THR A 40 -38.16 3.60 0.93
CA THR A 40 -39.07 4.38 0.03
C THR A 40 -38.42 5.67 -0.54
N GLU A 41 -38.53 5.82 -1.86
CA GLU A 41 -38.50 6.95 -2.81
C GLU A 41 -37.89 8.35 -2.52
N ALA A 42 -37.00 8.74 -3.45
CA ALA A 42 -36.86 9.98 -4.23
C ALA A 42 -37.20 11.38 -3.64
N LYS A 43 -36.23 12.30 -3.74
CA LYS A 43 -36.42 13.65 -4.33
C LYS A 43 -35.10 14.36 -4.69
N LEU A 44 -35.01 14.78 -5.95
CA LEU A 44 -34.07 15.79 -6.46
C LEU A 44 -34.23 17.11 -5.70
N SER A 45 -33.12 17.76 -5.35
CA SER A 45 -33.02 19.22 -5.41
C SER A 45 -31.58 19.68 -5.61
N SER A 46 -31.38 20.40 -6.72
CA SER A 46 -30.26 21.30 -6.97
C SER A 46 -30.15 22.34 -5.86
N ASP A 47 -28.96 22.57 -5.29
CA ASP A 47 -28.23 23.83 -5.50
C ASP A 47 -26.94 23.92 -4.69
N LYS A 48 -25.89 24.27 -5.46
CA LYS A 48 -24.75 25.15 -5.16
C LYS A 48 -24.14 25.19 -3.75
N SER A 49 -22.81 25.04 -3.84
CA SER A 49 -21.77 25.72 -3.07
C SER A 49 -21.44 25.11 -1.72
N ARG A 50 -20.32 24.42 -1.69
CA ARG A 50 -19.16 24.89 -0.93
C ARG A 50 -17.92 24.17 -1.45
N SER A 51 -17.04 24.97 -2.07
CA SER A 51 -15.63 24.68 -2.29
C SER A 51 -15.06 24.11 -0.99
N ALA A 52 -14.91 22.79 -0.94
CA ALA A 52 -14.04 22.17 0.03
C ALA A 52 -12.62 22.57 -0.38
N ASN A 53 -12.00 23.44 0.41
CA ASN A 53 -10.56 23.65 0.35
C ASN A 53 -9.90 22.29 0.61
N SER A 54 -9.50 21.62 -0.45
CA SER A 54 -8.57 20.51 -0.38
C SER A 54 -7.24 21.10 0.11
N GLN A 55 -6.97 21.03 1.41
CA GLN A 55 -5.60 21.03 1.90
C GLN A 55 -5.00 19.69 1.49
N GLU A 56 -4.69 19.57 0.21
CA GLU A 56 -3.90 18.50 -0.38
C GLU A 56 -2.49 18.71 0.16
N ALA A 57 -2.18 18.07 1.28
CA ALA A 57 -0.80 18.01 1.76
C ALA A 57 0.02 17.43 0.62
N SER A 58 0.97 18.21 0.10
CA SER A 58 1.84 17.80 -1.01
C SER A 58 2.38 16.41 -0.73
N LEU A 59 1.98 15.42 -1.54
CA LEU A 59 2.39 14.03 -1.36
C LEU A 59 3.92 13.95 -1.44
N ARG A 60 4.58 13.58 -0.33
CA ARG A 60 6.04 13.44 -0.26
C ARG A 60 6.43 11.98 -0.51
N TYR A 61 7.47 11.80 -1.31
CA TYR A 61 8.05 10.50 -1.67
C TYR A 61 9.41 10.31 -0.99
N ALA A 62 9.75 9.07 -0.63
CA ALA A 62 10.99 8.78 0.10
C ALA A 62 12.23 9.00 -0.78
N SER A 63 13.33 9.48 -0.21
CA SER A 63 14.61 9.49 -0.93
C SER A 63 15.09 8.04 -1.14
N SER A 64 15.89 7.78 -2.19
CA SER A 64 16.44 6.44 -2.41
C SER A 64 17.34 5.99 -1.25
N ALA A 65 18.13 6.91 -0.68
CA ALA A 65 18.96 6.63 0.49
C ALA A 65 18.11 6.35 1.73
N GLY A 66 17.03 7.11 1.94
CA GLY A 66 16.11 6.89 3.05
C GLY A 66 15.36 5.56 2.94
N ALA A 67 14.92 5.18 1.74
CA ALA A 67 14.33 3.87 1.49
C ALA A 67 15.31 2.74 1.83
N ALA A 68 16.58 2.84 1.42
CA ALA A 68 17.62 1.86 1.72
C ALA A 68 18.01 1.80 3.21
N ALA A 69 17.72 2.85 3.98
CA ALA A 69 17.93 2.86 5.43
C ALA A 69 16.83 2.12 6.21
N VAL A 70 15.69 1.84 5.58
CA VAL A 70 14.51 1.21 6.19
C VAL A 70 14.25 -0.18 5.61
N PHE A 71 14.45 -0.35 4.30
CA PHE A 71 14.09 -1.55 3.56
C PHE A 71 15.32 -2.26 2.99
N GLN A 72 15.18 -3.57 2.81
CA GLN A 72 16.18 -4.41 2.15
C GLN A 72 16.26 -4.09 0.65
N GLU A 73 17.40 -4.44 0.03
CA GLU A 73 17.70 -4.12 -1.37
C GLU A 73 16.63 -4.65 -2.33
N GLU A 74 16.06 -5.82 -2.06
CA GLU A 74 15.00 -6.46 -2.83
C GLU A 74 13.74 -5.58 -2.89
N ILE A 75 13.34 -5.00 -1.76
CA ILE A 75 12.20 -4.07 -1.70
C ILE A 75 12.55 -2.79 -2.45
N CYS A 76 13.73 -2.22 -2.21
CA CYS A 76 14.15 -0.99 -2.88
C CYS A 76 14.16 -1.13 -4.41
N LYS A 77 14.56 -2.29 -4.95
CA LYS A 77 14.50 -2.58 -6.39
C LYS A 77 13.07 -2.69 -6.90
N ALA A 78 12.19 -3.30 -6.11
CA ALA A 78 10.80 -3.54 -6.49
C ALA A 78 9.90 -2.31 -6.41
N VAL A 79 10.25 -1.33 -5.58
CA VAL A 79 9.51 -0.07 -5.46
C VAL A 79 9.74 0.79 -6.70
N ARG A 80 8.65 1.36 -7.22
CA ARG A 80 8.69 2.29 -8.36
C ARG A 80 9.41 3.57 -7.98
N ASN A 81 10.27 4.08 -8.85
CA ASN A 81 10.81 5.42 -8.73
C ASN A 81 9.93 6.45 -9.44
N ILE A 82 9.84 7.64 -8.85
CA ILE A 82 9.10 8.78 -9.37
C ILE A 82 10.09 9.92 -9.59
N ALA A 83 10.03 10.54 -10.76
CA ALA A 83 10.76 11.75 -11.04
C ALA A 83 10.00 12.94 -10.43
N VAL A 84 10.58 13.56 -9.41
CA VAL A 84 10.07 14.75 -8.75
C VAL A 84 10.81 15.96 -9.30
N ARG A 85 10.07 16.95 -9.80
CA ARG A 85 10.64 18.20 -10.33
C ARG A 85 10.62 19.29 -9.26
N HIS A 86 11.76 19.46 -8.56
CA HIS A 86 12.04 20.64 -7.73
C HIS A 86 13.36 21.27 -8.19
N GLY A 87 13.31 21.99 -9.32
CA GLY A 87 14.50 22.55 -9.96
C GLY A 87 15.19 21.53 -10.87
N GLU A 88 15.91 20.57 -10.29
CA GLU A 88 16.45 19.40 -11.00
C GLU A 88 15.53 18.18 -10.83
N ALA A 89 15.53 17.26 -11.81
CA ALA A 89 14.75 16.04 -11.73
C ALA A 89 15.43 15.07 -10.75
N GLU A 90 14.86 14.93 -9.56
CA GLU A 90 15.29 13.95 -8.57
C GLU A 90 14.44 12.68 -8.68
N LEU A 91 15.08 11.51 -8.65
CA LEU A 91 14.37 10.23 -8.53
C LEU A 91 14.14 9.91 -7.05
N ARG A 92 12.88 9.75 -6.67
CA ARG A 92 12.46 9.36 -5.32
C ARG A 92 11.71 8.04 -5.37
N ALA A 93 11.85 7.22 -4.33
CA ALA A 93 11.12 5.97 -4.21
C ALA A 93 9.64 6.28 -3.92
N SER A 94 8.73 5.61 -4.62
CA SER A 94 7.28 5.74 -4.45
C SER A 94 6.81 5.07 -3.16
N ILE A 95 7.24 5.65 -2.05
CA ILE A 95 6.91 5.30 -0.68
C ILE A 95 6.42 6.58 -0.03
N THR A 96 5.22 6.51 0.54
CA THR A 96 4.56 7.63 1.18
C THR A 96 4.11 7.22 2.57
N ILE A 97 3.92 8.21 3.43
CA ILE A 97 3.37 7.99 4.76
C ILE A 97 2.28 9.03 5.03
N LYS A 98 1.12 8.57 5.47
CA LYS A 98 -0.02 9.43 5.82
C LYS A 98 -0.35 9.24 7.29
N PHE A 99 -0.52 10.35 8.00
CA PHE A 99 -0.99 10.38 9.38
C PHE A 99 -2.41 10.96 9.40
N PRO A 100 -3.36 10.36 10.13
CA PRO A 100 -4.70 10.90 10.25
C PRO A 100 -4.67 12.27 10.92
N LEU A 101 -5.51 13.17 10.41
CA LEU A 101 -5.70 14.46 11.06
C LEU A 101 -6.49 14.25 12.36
N TRP A 102 -5.82 14.46 13.49
CA TRP A 102 -6.42 14.63 14.81
C TRP A 102 -7.06 13.37 15.41
N GLY A 103 -6.41 12.21 15.29
CA GLY A 103 -6.85 10.97 15.93
C GLY A 103 -8.24 10.49 15.47
N ARG A 104 -8.78 11.06 14.39
CA ARG A 104 -10.00 10.60 13.72
C ARG A 104 -9.59 9.70 12.57
N GLY A 105 -9.39 8.44 12.88
CA GLY A 105 -9.08 7.40 11.91
C GLY A 105 -8.94 6.06 12.62
N ALA A 106 -9.34 4.99 11.95
CA ALA A 106 -9.12 3.63 12.45
C ALA A 106 -7.64 3.22 12.41
N ILE A 107 -6.79 4.00 11.72
CA ILE A 107 -5.38 3.70 11.48
C ILE A 107 -4.53 4.88 11.94
N ASP A 108 -3.53 4.64 12.80
CA ASP A 108 -2.68 5.68 13.39
C ASP A 108 -1.68 6.28 12.39
N CYS A 109 -1.23 5.47 11.44
CA CYS A 109 -0.26 5.82 10.42
C CYS A 109 -0.35 4.79 9.28
N LEU A 110 -0.39 5.25 8.04
CA LEU A 110 -0.41 4.39 6.86
C LEU A 110 0.83 4.65 6.01
N LEU A 111 1.70 3.65 5.87
CA LEU A 111 2.79 3.63 4.90
C LEU A 111 2.31 2.91 3.65
N SER A 112 2.51 3.50 2.48
CA SER A 112 2.12 2.90 1.19
C SER A 112 3.27 2.96 0.21
N MET A 113 3.54 1.84 -0.47
CA MET A 113 4.58 1.71 -1.47
C MET A 113 4.04 1.17 -2.80
N HIS A 114 4.41 1.80 -3.91
CA HIS A 114 4.04 1.33 -5.24
C HIS A 114 5.07 0.33 -5.75
N ILE A 115 4.62 -0.89 -5.98
CA ILE A 115 5.41 -2.02 -6.46
C ILE A 115 5.32 -2.12 -7.97
N CYS A 116 6.46 -2.37 -8.61
CA CYS A 116 6.57 -2.54 -10.05
C CYS A 116 5.90 -3.83 -10.56
N PRO A 117 5.35 -3.84 -11.79
CA PRO A 117 4.65 -4.99 -12.35
C PRO A 117 5.42 -6.31 -12.23
N TRP A 118 6.72 -6.29 -12.51
CA TRP A 118 7.57 -7.48 -12.48
C TRP A 118 7.71 -8.08 -11.07
N ALA A 119 7.52 -7.28 -10.01
CA ALA A 119 7.66 -7.71 -8.63
C ALA A 119 6.32 -8.12 -7.98
N VAL A 120 5.18 -7.89 -8.64
CA VAL A 120 3.85 -8.17 -8.10
C VAL A 120 3.71 -9.63 -7.67
N SER A 121 4.04 -10.58 -8.54
CA SER A 121 3.92 -12.01 -8.23
C SER A 121 4.82 -12.42 -7.07
N TYR A 122 5.99 -11.78 -6.91
CA TYR A 122 6.89 -12.03 -5.79
C TYR A 122 6.26 -11.59 -4.46
N PHE A 123 5.74 -10.36 -4.37
CA PHE A 123 5.11 -9.87 -3.14
C PHE A 123 3.83 -10.61 -2.79
N ALA A 124 2.98 -10.91 -3.79
CA ALA A 124 1.77 -11.71 -3.58
C ALA A 124 2.10 -13.09 -3.00
N GLN A 125 3.15 -13.74 -3.52
CA GLN A 125 3.59 -15.04 -3.04
C GLN A 125 4.24 -14.98 -1.65
N GLN A 126 5.14 -14.03 -1.41
CA GLN A 126 5.86 -13.95 -0.14
C GLN A 126 4.95 -13.52 1.01
N LEU A 127 4.05 -12.54 0.79
CA LEU A 127 3.19 -12.00 1.83
C LEU A 127 1.93 -12.83 2.08
N PHE A 128 1.30 -13.33 1.01
CA PHE A 128 -0.03 -13.94 1.11
C PHE A 128 -0.06 -15.40 0.64
N GLY A 129 1.08 -15.96 0.22
CA GLY A 129 1.13 -17.30 -0.37
C GLY A 129 0.31 -17.41 -1.66
N ALA A 130 0.08 -16.29 -2.35
CA ALA A 130 -0.81 -16.19 -3.50
C ALA A 130 -0.03 -16.08 -4.80
N GLN A 131 -0.35 -16.95 -5.77
CA GLN A 131 0.11 -16.83 -7.15
C GLN A 131 -0.94 -16.10 -7.97
N ILE A 132 -0.55 -14.98 -8.58
CA ILE A 132 -1.44 -14.19 -9.44
C ILE A 132 -1.06 -14.43 -10.89
N VAL A 133 -2.03 -14.89 -11.67
CA VAL A 133 -1.91 -15.12 -13.11
C VAL A 133 -2.99 -14.35 -13.83
N MET A 134 -2.60 -13.56 -14.82
CA MET A 134 -3.54 -12.93 -15.76
C MET A 134 -3.92 -13.94 -16.84
N ILE A 135 -5.21 -14.18 -17.02
CA ILE A 135 -5.74 -15.01 -18.12
C ILE A 135 -6.79 -14.19 -18.86
N GLY A 136 -6.41 -13.66 -20.03
CA GLY A 136 -7.27 -12.71 -20.75
C GLY A 136 -7.53 -11.46 -19.89
N SER A 137 -8.81 -11.17 -19.65
CA SER A 137 -9.26 -10.02 -18.83
C SER A 137 -9.56 -10.37 -17.37
N VAL A 138 -9.30 -11.60 -16.92
CA VAL A 138 -9.56 -12.03 -15.54
C VAL A 138 -8.27 -12.32 -14.78
N ARG A 139 -8.30 -12.06 -13.48
CA ARG A 139 -7.24 -12.41 -12.54
C ARG A 139 -7.55 -13.77 -11.94
N ARG A 140 -6.64 -14.72 -12.14
CA ARG A 140 -6.65 -16.01 -11.46
C ARG A 140 -5.68 -15.95 -10.30
N ILE A 141 -6.20 -16.08 -9.09
CA ILE A 141 -5.43 -16.10 -7.85
C ILE A 141 -5.43 -17.53 -7.34
N VAL A 142 -4.26 -18.16 -7.30
CA VAL A 142 -4.09 -19.49 -6.73
C VAL A 142 -3.49 -19.32 -5.34
N LEU A 143 -4.28 -19.66 -4.33
CA LEU A 143 -3.86 -19.67 -2.93
C LEU A 143 -3.22 -21.02 -2.60
N LYS A 144 -2.74 -21.13 -1.35
CA LYS A 144 -2.28 -22.41 -0.81
C LYS A 144 -3.38 -23.49 -0.96
N GLU A 145 -2.95 -24.75 -0.99
CA GLU A 145 -3.82 -25.92 -1.19
C GLU A 145 -4.57 -25.97 -2.54
N GLY A 146 -4.19 -25.14 -3.51
CA GLY A 146 -4.72 -25.17 -4.89
C GLY A 146 -6.07 -24.46 -5.06
N ILE A 147 -6.57 -23.79 -4.01
CA ILE A 147 -7.78 -22.98 -4.09
C ILE A 147 -7.55 -21.87 -5.13
N THR A 148 -8.41 -21.84 -6.15
CA THR A 148 -8.36 -20.85 -7.21
C THR A 148 -9.54 -19.89 -7.07
N VAL A 149 -9.26 -18.60 -6.96
CA VAL A 149 -10.24 -17.52 -7.04
C VAL A 149 -10.11 -16.83 -8.40
N ILE A 150 -11.22 -16.69 -9.12
CA ILE A 150 -11.27 -15.96 -10.39
C ILE A 150 -12.01 -14.66 -10.13
N VAL A 151 -11.31 -13.54 -10.24
CA VAL A 151 -11.87 -12.22 -9.98
C VAL A 151 -12.05 -11.47 -11.30
N PRO A 152 -13.30 -11.08 -11.66
CA PRO A 152 -13.53 -10.14 -12.74
C PRO A 152 -13.16 -8.73 -12.28
N GLY A 153 -12.36 -8.01 -13.06
CA GLY A 153 -12.00 -6.63 -12.77
C GLY A 153 -10.49 -6.36 -12.82
N THR A 154 -10.16 -5.07 -12.71
CA THR A 154 -8.79 -4.55 -12.86
C THR A 154 -8.00 -4.60 -11.55
N GLU A 155 -8.66 -4.81 -10.41
CA GLU A 155 -8.06 -4.71 -9.09
C GLU A 155 -8.45 -5.87 -8.17
N VAL A 156 -7.50 -6.29 -7.33
CA VAL A 156 -7.77 -7.24 -6.25
C VAL A 156 -6.99 -6.86 -5.00
N THR A 157 -7.62 -6.99 -3.85
CA THR A 157 -6.99 -6.73 -2.55
C THR A 157 -6.68 -8.04 -1.84
N LEU A 158 -5.44 -8.20 -1.40
CA LEU A 158 -4.98 -9.27 -0.52
C LEU A 158 -4.73 -8.69 0.87
N LYS A 159 -5.19 -9.39 1.91
CA LYS A 159 -5.03 -9.04 3.32
C LYS A 159 -4.79 -10.31 4.15
N GLY A 160 -4.32 -10.15 5.38
CA GLY A 160 -4.07 -11.25 6.29
C GLY A 160 -2.66 -11.80 6.11
N VAL A 161 -1.72 -11.31 6.90
CA VAL A 161 -0.30 -11.70 6.88
C VAL A 161 0.14 -12.16 8.26
N GLU A 162 0.92 -13.23 8.33
CA GLU A 162 1.50 -13.72 9.59
C GLU A 162 2.70 -12.86 10.02
N GLU A 163 2.91 -12.69 11.33
CA GLU A 163 4.01 -11.86 11.86
C GLU A 163 5.40 -12.33 11.40
N ASP A 164 5.62 -13.65 11.33
CA ASP A 164 6.87 -14.23 10.82
C ASP A 164 7.12 -13.87 9.36
N THR A 165 6.04 -13.74 8.57
CA THR A 165 6.12 -13.30 7.18
C THR A 165 6.47 -11.82 7.09
N ILE A 166 5.89 -10.97 7.95
CA ILE A 166 6.24 -9.55 8.03
C ILE A 166 7.72 -9.39 8.42
N LEU A 167 8.18 -10.14 9.44
CA LEU A 167 9.58 -10.14 9.87
C LEU A 167 10.52 -10.50 8.72
N LYS A 168 10.19 -11.57 7.98
CA LYS A 168 11.03 -12.06 6.89
C LYS A 168 11.10 -11.07 5.72
N VAL A 169 9.97 -10.49 5.33
CA VAL A 169 9.90 -9.62 4.15
C VAL A 169 10.39 -8.21 4.47
N PHE A 170 9.89 -7.62 5.55
CA PHE A 170 10.12 -6.21 5.86
C PHE A 170 11.14 -5.96 6.98
N GLY A 171 11.52 -6.99 7.74
CA GLY A 171 12.44 -6.87 8.86
C GLY A 171 11.73 -6.52 10.18
N SER A 172 12.51 -6.57 11.27
CA SER A 172 11.99 -6.39 12.63
C SER A 172 11.46 -4.98 12.88
N GLU A 173 12.08 -3.96 12.29
CA GLU A 173 11.63 -2.57 12.49
C GLU A 173 10.20 -2.34 11.99
N MET A 174 9.84 -2.89 10.83
CA MET A 174 8.47 -2.80 10.33
C MET A 174 7.51 -3.68 11.14
N LEU A 175 7.94 -4.87 11.57
CA LEU A 175 7.11 -5.72 12.43
C LEU A 175 6.77 -5.01 13.75
N ASP A 176 7.76 -4.41 14.41
CA ASP A 176 7.55 -3.67 15.66
C ASP A 176 6.60 -2.50 15.44
N ALA A 177 6.76 -1.77 14.33
CA ALA A 177 5.87 -0.67 13.98
C ALA A 177 4.42 -1.14 13.72
N VAL A 178 4.23 -2.30 13.09
CA VAL A 178 2.90 -2.91 12.90
C VAL A 178 2.30 -3.34 14.24
N LYS A 179 3.09 -3.93 15.14
CA LYS A 179 2.64 -4.35 16.48
C LYS A 179 2.15 -3.19 17.34
N GLU A 180 2.72 -2.01 17.14
CA GLU A 180 2.30 -0.78 17.82
C GLU A 180 1.02 -0.14 17.23
N SER A 181 0.49 -0.67 16.11
CA SER A 181 -0.75 -0.16 15.51
C SER A 181 -1.97 -0.50 16.37
N SER A 182 -2.89 0.47 16.51
CA SER A 182 -4.21 0.25 17.11
C SER A 182 -5.00 -0.89 16.45
N VAL A 183 -4.91 -1.03 15.12
CA VAL A 183 -5.54 -2.13 14.36
C VAL A 183 -5.02 -3.48 14.84
N ARG A 184 -3.70 -3.64 14.99
CA ARG A 184 -3.12 -4.91 15.47
C ARG A 184 -3.52 -5.22 16.91
N GLY A 185 -3.59 -4.19 17.76
CA GLY A 185 -4.06 -4.33 19.13
C GLY A 185 -5.50 -4.87 19.19
N GLU A 186 -6.39 -4.37 18.33
CA GLU A 186 -7.77 -4.85 18.23
C GLU A 186 -7.84 -6.29 17.72
N GLU A 187 -7.12 -6.63 16.65
CA GLU A 187 -7.05 -7.99 16.11
C GLU A 187 -6.63 -9.02 17.17
N ILE A 188 -5.60 -8.70 17.95
CA ILE A 188 -5.13 -9.57 19.05
C ILE A 188 -6.23 -9.74 20.09
N SER A 189 -6.96 -8.68 20.43
CA SER A 189 -8.09 -8.76 21.37
C SER A 189 -9.23 -9.64 20.86
N GLN A 190 -9.37 -9.75 19.54
CA GLN A 190 -10.35 -10.61 18.86
C GLN A 190 -9.83 -12.03 18.56
N GLY A 191 -8.58 -12.34 18.93
CA GLY A 191 -7.96 -13.65 18.68
C GLY A 191 -7.56 -13.89 17.21
N VAL A 192 -7.42 -12.82 16.42
CA VAL A 192 -7.04 -12.88 15.00
C VAL A 192 -5.51 -13.02 14.88
N SER A 193 -5.06 -14.17 14.40
CA SER A 193 -3.63 -14.49 14.29
C SER A 193 -2.93 -13.77 13.13
N ALA A 194 -3.52 -13.81 11.94
CA ALA A 194 -3.03 -13.15 10.73
C ALA A 194 -3.56 -11.72 10.63
N THR A 195 -2.67 -10.75 10.49
CA THR A 195 -3.03 -9.34 10.56
C THR A 195 -3.44 -8.75 9.21
N GLU A 196 -4.47 -7.92 9.20
CA GLU A 196 -4.84 -7.06 8.08
C GLU A 196 -4.06 -5.74 8.04
N CYS A 197 -3.19 -5.48 9.03
CA CYS A 197 -2.31 -4.32 9.03
C CYS A 197 -1.40 -4.27 7.81
N VAL A 198 -1.17 -5.40 7.13
CA VAL A 198 -0.48 -5.45 5.84
C VAL A 198 -1.49 -5.85 4.76
N SER A 199 -1.56 -5.04 3.71
CA SER A 199 -2.43 -5.29 2.57
C SER A 199 -1.72 -5.01 1.26
N MET A 200 -2.22 -5.62 0.18
CA MET A 200 -1.73 -5.41 -1.17
C MET A 200 -2.89 -5.26 -2.13
N ILE A 201 -2.96 -4.13 -2.82
CA ILE A 201 -3.91 -3.92 -3.92
C ILE A 201 -3.14 -4.13 -5.21
N VAL A 202 -3.50 -5.17 -5.96
CA VAL A 202 -2.88 -5.48 -7.24
C VAL A 202 -3.69 -4.82 -8.33
N THR A 203 -3.04 -4.09 -9.23
CA THR A 203 -3.64 -3.34 -10.33
C THR A 203 -3.02 -3.78 -11.67
N GLU A 204 -3.43 -3.20 -12.79
CA GLU A 204 -2.82 -3.51 -14.10
C GLU A 204 -1.38 -3.00 -14.21
N ASP A 205 -1.10 -1.91 -13.50
CA ASP A 205 0.18 -1.18 -13.54
C ASP A 205 1.18 -1.63 -12.46
N GLY A 206 0.87 -2.68 -11.69
CA GLY A 206 1.69 -3.13 -10.58
C GLY A 206 0.86 -3.44 -9.34
N ALA A 207 1.34 -3.00 -8.18
CA ALA A 207 0.57 -3.11 -6.95
C ALA A 207 0.88 -1.95 -5.99
N ILE A 208 0.01 -1.77 -5.01
CA ILE A 208 0.24 -0.91 -3.85
C ILE A 208 0.27 -1.81 -2.63
N VAL A 209 1.39 -1.82 -1.92
CA VAL A 209 1.49 -2.51 -0.62
C VAL A 209 1.39 -1.46 0.47
N SER A 210 0.49 -1.68 1.43
CA SER A 210 0.21 -0.75 2.52
C SER A 210 0.40 -1.41 3.87
N LEU A 211 0.99 -0.68 4.81
CA LEU A 211 1.24 -1.08 6.19
C LEU A 211 0.61 -0.07 7.15
N ALA A 212 -0.28 -0.55 8.02
CA ALA A 212 -0.77 0.17 9.19
C ALA A 212 0.28 0.08 10.30
N LEU A 213 0.74 1.24 10.77
CA LEU A 213 1.80 1.37 11.76
C LEU A 213 1.30 2.13 12.99
N GLY A 214 1.92 1.91 14.14
CA GLY A 214 1.77 2.78 15.29
C GLY A 214 2.37 4.16 15.04
N LEU A 215 1.74 5.21 15.58
CA LEU A 215 2.12 6.61 15.34
C LEU A 215 3.59 6.90 15.67
N ALA A 216 4.07 6.43 16.83
CA ALA A 216 5.41 6.75 17.31
C ALA A 216 6.50 6.18 16.38
N ARG A 217 6.37 4.91 15.98
CA ARG A 217 7.30 4.28 15.03
C ARG A 217 7.10 4.80 13.61
N GLY A 218 5.87 5.07 13.19
CA GLY A 218 5.58 5.71 11.91
C GLY A 218 6.35 7.03 11.73
N LEU A 219 6.40 7.88 12.76
CA LEU A 219 7.18 9.12 12.74
C LEU A 219 8.70 8.89 12.68
N GLN A 220 9.22 7.84 13.33
CA GLN A 220 10.64 7.48 13.23
C GLN A 220 10.99 7.02 11.81
N ILE A 221 10.14 6.17 11.24
CA ILE A 221 10.28 5.65 9.87
C ILE A 221 10.19 6.80 8.86
N GLN A 222 9.24 7.73 9.01
CA GLN A 222 9.12 8.93 8.17
C GLN A 222 10.45 9.69 8.09
N ARG A 223 11.10 9.94 9.23
CA ARG A 223 12.38 10.67 9.27
C ARG A 223 13.49 9.91 8.55
N LYS A 224 13.55 8.58 8.72
CA LYS A 224 14.52 7.75 8.01
C LYS A 224 14.30 7.75 6.51
N LEU A 225 13.04 7.76 6.07
CA LEU A 225 12.64 7.83 4.66
C LEU A 225 12.89 9.21 4.02
N ASP A 226 13.29 10.21 4.80
CA ASP A 226 13.44 11.60 4.34
C ASP A 226 12.13 12.16 3.74
N LEU A 227 11.03 11.93 4.49
CA LEU A 227 9.65 12.31 4.15
C LEU A 227 9.12 13.52 4.93
#